data_AF-A0A9W4WYW7-F1
#
_entry.id   AF-A0A9W4WYW7-F1
#
_cell.length_a   1.000
_cell.length_b   1.000
_cell.length_c   1.000
_cell.angle_alpha   90.00
_cell.angle_beta   90.00
_cell.angle_gamma   90.00
#
_symmetry.space_group_name_H-M   'P 1'
#
loop_
_entity.id
_entity.type
_entity.pdbx_description
1 polymer ?
#
loop_
_entity_poly.entity_id
_entity_poly.type
_entity_poly.pdbx_seq_one_letter_code
_entity_poly.pdbx_strand_id
1 'polypeptide(L)'
;MSVCNLKLINYRVNYSVQTAPLYHKQNPHSVVIPPNFYSLVITVKLLKAHPLLTLANSYLIDSPAPSNISYLWNFGSLLGTCLALQIVTGVTLAMHYSASTDLAFLSVEHLVRDVPSGWLIRNLHANGAAFFFVFVYIHMGKGLYYGSYRKPRVLLWSIGVAIFLVMIVTAFLGTTETCLKWFDGLKFKMVLPFSRPKTKASNRIGPLAVRL
;
A
#
# COMPACT_ATOMS: atom_id res chain seq x y z
N MET A 1 9.42 -28.67 -30.71
CA MET A 1 8.75 -29.24 -29.52
C MET A 1 7.46 -28.46 -29.25
N SER A 2 6.37 -29.22 -29.26
CA SER A 2 4.94 -28.90 -29.32
C SER A 2 4.42 -27.55 -28.79
N VAL A 3 3.66 -26.87 -29.66
CA VAL A 3 2.73 -25.78 -29.34
C VAL A 3 1.51 -26.40 -28.65
N CYS A 4 1.34 -26.18 -27.35
CA CYS A 4 0.16 -26.64 -26.63
C CYS A 4 -1.01 -25.69 -26.92
N ASN A 5 -1.87 -26.10 -27.84
CA ASN A 5 -3.17 -25.50 -28.14
C ASN A 5 -4.07 -25.52 -26.89
N LEU A 6 -4.20 -24.40 -26.20
CA LEU A 6 -5.20 -24.24 -25.15
C LEU A 6 -6.52 -23.79 -25.80
N LYS A 7 -7.40 -24.77 -26.06
CA LYS A 7 -8.81 -24.54 -26.41
C LYS A 7 -9.48 -23.74 -25.28
N LEU A 8 -9.68 -22.44 -25.49
CA LEU A 8 -10.58 -21.64 -24.66
C LEU A 8 -12.02 -22.08 -24.95
N ILE A 9 -12.52 -23.02 -24.17
CA ILE A 9 -13.96 -23.31 -24.13
C ILE A 9 -14.62 -22.15 -23.39
N ASN A 10 -15.18 -21.21 -24.16
CA ASN A 10 -16.06 -20.16 -23.66
C ASN A 10 -17.36 -20.79 -23.15
N TYR A 11 -17.40 -21.21 -21.88
CA TYR A 11 -18.66 -21.51 -21.19
C TYR A 11 -19.33 -20.19 -20.80
N ARG A 12 -20.08 -19.60 -21.74
CA ARG A 12 -20.98 -18.47 -21.46
C ARG A 12 -22.18 -19.01 -20.67
N VAL A 13 -22.12 -18.99 -19.34
CA VAL A 13 -23.29 -19.28 -18.50
C VAL A 13 -24.19 -18.04 -18.48
N ASN A 14 -25.23 -18.07 -19.32
CA ASN A 14 -26.29 -17.05 -19.32
C ASN A 14 -27.21 -17.28 -18.12
N TYR A 15 -27.06 -16.46 -17.07
CA TYR A 15 -28.00 -16.44 -15.94
C TYR A 15 -29.12 -15.44 -16.22
N SER A 16 -30.19 -15.85 -16.90
CA SER A 16 -31.43 -15.05 -16.95
C SER A 16 -32.10 -15.03 -15.58
N VAL A 17 -32.34 -13.84 -15.02
CA VAL A 17 -33.12 -13.69 -13.78
C VAL A 17 -34.58 -13.86 -14.16
N GLN A 18 -35.15 -15.04 -13.92
CA GLN A 18 -36.56 -15.29 -14.16
C GLN A 18 -37.33 -14.98 -12.88
N THR A 19 -37.99 -13.81 -12.84
CA THR A 19 -39.01 -13.53 -11.84
C THR A 19 -40.20 -14.45 -12.13
N ALA A 20 -40.48 -15.41 -11.25
CA ALA A 20 -41.63 -16.30 -11.39
C ALA A 20 -42.92 -15.46 -11.50
N PRO A 21 -43.80 -15.77 -12.46
CA PRO A 21 -44.80 -16.78 -12.16
C PRO A 21 -45.09 -17.76 -13.31
N LEU A 22 -45.68 -18.90 -12.93
CA LEU A 22 -46.32 -19.95 -13.73
C LEU A 22 -45.43 -20.98 -14.44
N TYR A 23 -45.86 -22.23 -14.24
CA TYR A 23 -45.32 -23.50 -14.74
C TYR A 23 -44.95 -23.44 -16.23
N HIS A 24 -43.70 -23.14 -16.53
CA HIS A 24 -43.11 -23.44 -17.84
C HIS A 24 -41.81 -24.21 -17.61
N LYS A 25 -41.82 -25.45 -18.13
CA LYS A 25 -40.72 -26.43 -18.25
C LYS A 25 -39.34 -25.84 -17.97
N GLN A 26 -38.86 -26.02 -16.73
CA GLN A 26 -37.49 -25.67 -16.35
C GLN A 26 -36.51 -26.52 -17.17
N ASN A 27 -35.56 -25.87 -17.85
CA ASN A 27 -34.46 -26.56 -18.50
C ASN A 27 -33.69 -27.38 -17.44
N PRO A 28 -33.25 -28.61 -17.74
CA PRO A 28 -32.57 -29.48 -16.76
C PRO A 28 -31.21 -28.94 -16.26
N HIS A 29 -30.79 -27.76 -16.73
CA HIS A 29 -29.57 -27.06 -16.31
C HIS A 29 -29.83 -25.74 -15.56
N SER A 30 -31.09 -25.37 -15.28
CA SER A 30 -31.38 -24.17 -14.49
C SER A 30 -31.15 -24.45 -13.00
N VAL A 31 -29.99 -24.05 -12.49
CA VAL A 31 -29.68 -24.05 -11.05
C VAL A 31 -30.61 -23.06 -10.34
N VAL A 32 -31.48 -23.55 -9.47
CA VAL A 32 -32.35 -22.73 -8.62
C VAL A 32 -31.50 -22.14 -7.49
N ILE A 33 -31.37 -20.81 -7.47
CA ILE A 33 -30.55 -20.09 -6.49
C ILE A 33 -31.40 -19.87 -5.23
N PRO A 34 -30.95 -20.25 -4.02
CA PRO A 34 -31.75 -20.07 -2.82
C PRO A 34 -31.85 -18.58 -2.40
N PRO A 35 -32.91 -18.18 -1.67
CA PRO A 35 -33.26 -16.78 -1.41
C PRO A 35 -32.15 -15.92 -0.79
N ASN A 36 -31.29 -16.54 0.02
CA ASN A 36 -30.13 -15.94 0.66
C ASN A 36 -28.94 -15.67 -0.29
N PHE A 37 -28.92 -16.26 -1.49
CA PHE A 37 -27.83 -16.09 -2.46
C PHE A 37 -28.17 -15.09 -3.58
N TYR A 38 -29.42 -14.63 -3.69
CA TYR A 38 -29.79 -13.64 -4.72
C TYR A 38 -29.01 -12.33 -4.57
N SER A 39 -28.78 -11.86 -3.34
CA SER A 39 -27.99 -10.65 -3.09
C SER A 39 -26.55 -10.80 -3.60
N LEU A 40 -25.89 -11.90 -3.25
CA LEU A 40 -24.53 -12.23 -3.71
C LEU A 40 -24.45 -12.31 -5.24
N VAL A 41 -25.43 -12.96 -5.87
CA VAL A 41 -25.46 -13.15 -7.33
C VAL A 41 -25.73 -11.85 -8.07
N ILE A 42 -26.58 -10.97 -7.54
CA ILE A 42 -26.82 -9.62 -8.07
C ILE A 42 -25.56 -8.77 -7.93
N THR A 43 -24.86 -8.81 -6.80
CA THR A 43 -23.60 -8.10 -6.59
C THR A 43 -22.52 -8.55 -7.58
N VAL A 44 -22.36 -9.85 -7.80
CA VAL A 44 -21.38 -10.39 -8.78
C VAL A 44 -21.74 -10.00 -10.22
N LYS A 45 -23.04 -9.92 -10.57
CA LYS A 45 -23.50 -9.44 -11.88
C LYS A 45 -23.26 -7.94 -12.07
N LEU A 46 -23.51 -7.13 -11.04
CA LEU A 46 -23.23 -5.69 -11.05
C LEU A 46 -21.74 -5.40 -11.22
N LEU A 47 -20.88 -6.16 -10.54
CA LEU A 47 -19.41 -6.06 -10.66
C LEU A 47 -18.92 -6.33 -12.09
N LYS A 48 -19.58 -7.23 -12.82
CA LYS A 48 -19.22 -7.62 -14.18
C LYS A 48 -19.90 -6.79 -15.28
N ALA A 49 -20.82 -5.90 -14.92
CA ALA A 49 -21.55 -5.05 -15.87
C ALA A 49 -20.84 -3.71 -16.12
N HIS A 50 -20.25 -3.12 -15.08
CA HIS A 50 -19.55 -1.84 -15.22
C HIS A 50 -18.10 -2.06 -15.71
N PRO A 51 -17.61 -1.29 -16.70
CA PRO A 51 -16.29 -1.50 -17.29
C PRO A 51 -15.14 -1.34 -16.29
N LEU A 52 -15.24 -0.42 -15.33
CA LEU A 52 -14.24 -0.24 -14.27
C LEU A 52 -14.24 -1.39 -13.25
N LEU A 53 -15.43 -1.85 -12.85
CA LEU A 53 -15.55 -2.94 -11.88
C LEU A 53 -15.19 -4.29 -12.50
N THR A 54 -15.39 -4.47 -13.81
CA THR A 54 -14.97 -5.67 -14.53
C THR A 54 -13.45 -5.81 -14.52
N LEU A 55 -12.73 -4.69 -14.67
CA LEU A 55 -11.27 -4.67 -14.53
C LEU A 55 -10.85 -5.12 -13.13
N ALA A 56 -11.40 -4.49 -12.08
CA ALA A 56 -11.10 -4.86 -10.69
C ALA A 56 -11.41 -6.35 -10.41
N ASN A 57 -12.55 -6.85 -10.89
CA ASN A 57 -12.94 -8.25 -10.76
C ASN A 57 -11.92 -9.19 -11.42
N SER A 58 -11.42 -8.85 -12.61
CA SER A 58 -10.46 -9.69 -13.34
C SER A 58 -9.08 -9.80 -12.67
N TYR A 59 -8.64 -8.78 -11.94
CA TYR A 59 -7.33 -8.76 -11.28
C TYR A 59 -7.38 -9.20 -9.80
N LEU A 60 -8.48 -8.92 -9.08
CA LEU A 60 -8.55 -9.12 -7.63
C LEU A 60 -9.41 -10.31 -7.20
N ILE A 61 -10.45 -10.67 -7.95
CA ILE A 61 -11.44 -11.66 -7.53
C ILE A 61 -11.30 -12.94 -8.35
N ASP A 62 -11.51 -12.84 -9.66
CA ASP A 62 -11.54 -13.99 -10.58
C ASP A 62 -10.18 -14.26 -11.23
N SER A 63 -9.09 -13.73 -10.66
CA SER A 63 -7.74 -13.92 -11.22
C SER A 63 -7.28 -15.37 -11.00
N PRO A 64 -6.96 -16.13 -12.07
CA PRO A 64 -6.50 -17.51 -11.93
C PRO A 64 -5.09 -17.55 -11.33
N ALA A 65 -4.98 -18.05 -10.10
CA ALA A 65 -3.71 -18.27 -9.41
C ALA A 65 -3.38 -19.77 -9.31
N PRO A 66 -2.12 -20.17 -9.48
CA PRO A 66 -1.72 -21.56 -9.23
C PRO A 66 -1.85 -21.89 -7.73
N SER A 67 -2.32 -23.10 -7.41
CA SER A 67 -2.55 -23.52 -6.03
C SER A 67 -1.27 -23.71 -5.20
N ASN A 68 -0.12 -23.91 -5.87
CA ASN A 68 1.18 -24.15 -5.24
C ASN A 68 2.06 -22.88 -5.23
N ILE A 69 1.55 -21.78 -4.67
CA ILE A 69 2.35 -20.56 -4.43
C ILE A 69 2.83 -20.52 -2.99
N SER A 70 4.12 -20.24 -2.79
CA SER A 70 4.67 -20.07 -1.44
C SER A 70 4.36 -18.68 -0.88
N TYR A 71 4.59 -18.49 0.42
CA TYR A 71 4.39 -17.21 1.09
C TYR A 71 5.18 -16.05 0.45
N LEU A 72 6.27 -16.34 -0.28
CA LEU A 72 7.07 -15.33 -0.97
C LEU A 72 6.27 -14.55 -2.03
N TRP A 73 5.16 -15.08 -2.53
CA TRP A 73 4.28 -14.37 -3.47
C TRP A 73 3.49 -13.22 -2.81
N ASN A 74 3.36 -13.20 -1.48
CA ASN A 74 2.68 -12.12 -0.75
C ASN A 74 3.51 -10.83 -0.69
N PHE A 75 4.82 -10.87 -0.94
CA PHE A 75 5.64 -9.66 -0.93
C PHE A 75 5.22 -8.66 -2.02
N GLY A 76 4.60 -9.12 -3.11
CA GLY A 76 4.05 -8.21 -4.12
C GLY A 76 2.90 -7.35 -3.58
N SER A 77 1.94 -7.95 -2.85
CA SER A 77 0.84 -7.18 -2.25
C SER A 77 1.32 -6.32 -1.09
N LEU A 78 2.24 -6.81 -0.27
CA LEU A 78 2.87 -6.03 0.81
C LEU A 78 3.58 -4.77 0.28
N LEU A 79 4.24 -4.85 -0.87
CA LEU A 79 4.84 -3.68 -1.53
C LEU A 79 3.78 -2.64 -1.93
N GLY A 80 2.65 -3.09 -2.47
CA GLY A 80 1.52 -2.21 -2.77
C GLY A 80 0.95 -1.52 -1.52
N THR A 81 0.78 -2.26 -0.43
CA THR A 81 0.33 -1.70 0.86
C THR A 81 1.36 -0.73 1.44
N CYS A 82 2.65 -1.06 1.36
CA CYS A 82 3.74 -0.18 1.81
C CYS A 82 3.76 1.13 1.02
N LEU A 83 3.58 1.07 -0.30
CA LEU A 83 3.47 2.27 -1.14
C LEU A 83 2.27 3.13 -0.73
N ALA A 84 1.10 2.54 -0.51
CA ALA A 84 -0.06 3.28 -0.03
C ALA A 84 0.20 3.96 1.32
N LEU A 85 0.84 3.26 2.27
CA LEU A 85 1.24 3.82 3.55
C LEU A 85 2.22 4.99 3.39
N GLN A 86 3.25 4.86 2.54
CA GLN A 86 4.22 5.93 2.29
C GLN A 86 3.59 7.16 1.64
N ILE A 87 2.61 6.99 0.74
CA ILE A 87 1.89 8.11 0.14
C ILE A 87 1.06 8.84 1.19
N VAL A 88 0.25 8.11 1.97
CA VAL A 88 -0.62 8.72 2.99
C VAL A 88 0.19 9.46 4.06
N THR A 89 1.23 8.80 4.58
CA THR A 89 2.12 9.41 5.59
C THR A 89 2.97 10.53 4.98
N GLY A 90 3.42 10.40 3.75
CA GLY A 90 4.21 11.43 3.06
C GLY A 90 3.42 12.70 2.80
N VAL A 91 2.19 12.59 2.31
CA VAL A 91 1.30 13.74 2.08
C VAL A 91 0.97 14.44 3.40
N THR A 92 0.69 13.69 4.47
CA THR A 92 0.43 14.28 5.79
C THR A 92 1.65 14.98 6.37
N LEU A 93 2.86 14.46 6.17
CA LEU A 93 4.09 15.16 6.53
C LEU A 93 4.28 16.43 5.70
N ALA A 94 4.05 16.36 4.39
CA ALA A 94 4.25 17.48 3.47
C ALA A 94 3.33 18.67 3.80
N MET A 95 2.12 18.44 4.31
CA MET A 95 1.21 19.52 4.74
C MET A 95 1.76 20.36 5.90
N HIS A 96 2.70 19.84 6.68
CA HIS A 96 3.29 20.51 7.85
C HIS A 96 4.77 20.85 7.66
N TYR A 97 5.37 20.51 6.51
CA TYR A 97 6.78 20.74 6.22
C TYR A 97 6.99 22.03 5.43
N SER A 98 8.03 22.79 5.78
CA SER A 98 8.47 23.96 5.01
C SER A 98 9.83 23.71 4.39
N ALA A 99 9.92 23.84 3.06
CA ALA A 99 11.14 23.55 2.30
C ALA A 99 12.22 24.65 2.41
N SER A 100 11.94 25.79 3.03
CA SER A 100 12.91 26.89 3.13
C SER A 100 14.14 26.51 3.99
N THR A 101 15.30 27.10 3.68
CA THR A 101 16.55 26.84 4.40
C THR A 101 16.44 27.08 5.89
N ASP A 102 15.73 28.14 6.25
CA ASP A 102 15.74 28.68 7.61
C ASP A 102 14.66 28.05 8.50
N LEU A 103 13.57 27.55 7.90
CA LEU A 103 12.42 26.99 8.63
C LEU A 103 12.36 25.46 8.61
N ALA A 104 13.17 24.79 7.80
CA ALA A 104 13.09 23.33 7.67
C ALA A 104 13.22 22.59 9.00
N PHE A 105 14.18 22.97 9.86
CA PHE A 105 14.34 22.34 11.17
C PHE A 105 13.15 22.63 12.10
N LEU A 106 12.72 23.90 12.16
CA LEU A 106 11.60 24.33 12.99
C LEU A 106 10.29 23.65 12.58
N SER A 107 10.08 23.41 11.28
CA SER A 107 8.89 22.72 10.78
C SER A 107 8.84 21.26 11.22
N VAL A 108 9.98 20.57 11.28
CA VAL A 108 10.07 19.19 11.78
C VAL A 108 9.88 19.15 13.30
N GLU A 109 10.40 20.12 14.04
CA GLU A 109 10.18 20.23 15.48
C GLU A 109 8.70 20.45 15.81
N HIS A 110 8.05 21.36 15.09
CA HIS A 110 6.60 21.61 15.19
C HIS A 110 5.80 20.35 14.86
N LEU A 111 6.16 19.60 13.82
CA LEU A 111 5.52 18.31 13.49
C LEU A 111 5.61 17.31 14.65
N VAL A 112 6.77 17.17 15.29
CA VAL A 112 6.96 16.16 16.34
C VAL A 112 6.32 16.57 17.67
N ARG A 113 6.27 17.87 17.97
CA ARG A 113 5.85 18.39 19.29
C ARG A 113 4.42 18.91 19.33
N ASP A 114 3.98 19.56 18.25
CA ASP A 114 2.74 20.34 18.26
C ASP A 114 1.62 19.70 17.42
N VAL A 115 1.96 18.82 16.45
CA VAL A 115 0.96 18.05 15.67
C VAL A 115 0.54 16.78 16.43
N PRO A 116 -0.77 16.53 16.61
CA PRO A 116 -1.26 15.30 17.23
C PRO A 116 -0.75 14.06 16.48
N SER A 117 -0.06 13.16 17.19
CA SER A 117 0.56 11.96 16.61
C SER A 117 1.60 12.22 15.51
N GLY A 118 2.10 13.45 15.32
CA GLY A 118 3.07 13.76 14.28
C GLY A 118 4.39 12.99 14.44
N TRP A 119 4.81 12.72 15.69
CA TRP A 119 5.93 11.81 15.99
C TRP A 119 5.71 10.40 15.45
N LEU A 120 4.48 9.88 15.54
CA LEU A 120 4.12 8.54 15.08
C LEU A 120 4.11 8.49 13.56
N ILE A 121 3.49 9.47 12.90
CA ILE A 121 3.41 9.53 11.44
C ILE A 121 4.82 9.63 10.84
N ARG A 122 5.70 10.46 11.42
CA ARG A 122 7.10 10.56 10.99
C ARG A 122 7.86 9.24 11.15
N ASN A 123 7.69 8.57 12.29
CA ASN A 123 8.33 7.29 12.53
C ASN A 123 7.76 6.18 11.63
N LEU A 124 6.46 6.19 11.33
CA LEU A 124 5.84 5.27 10.37
C LEU A 124 6.38 5.51 8.96
N HIS A 125 6.54 6.76 8.53
CA HIS A 125 7.09 7.09 7.21
C HIS A 125 8.57 6.68 7.08
N ALA A 126 9.38 6.95 8.11
CA ALA A 126 10.81 6.62 8.10
C ALA A 126 11.06 5.11 8.19
N ASN A 127 10.41 4.42 9.14
CA ASN A 127 10.54 2.95 9.26
C ASN A 127 9.85 2.23 8.09
N GLY A 128 8.74 2.78 7.60
CA GLY A 128 8.04 2.28 6.42
C GLY A 128 8.92 2.29 5.18
N ALA A 129 9.70 3.37 4.96
CA ALA A 129 10.68 3.43 3.88
C ALA A 129 11.73 2.30 4.00
N ALA A 130 12.23 2.02 5.21
CA ALA A 130 13.19 0.93 5.43
C ALA A 130 12.57 -0.45 5.13
N PHE A 131 11.34 -0.71 5.59
CA PHE A 131 10.63 -1.96 5.27
C PHE A 131 10.33 -2.09 3.78
N PHE A 132 10.06 -0.98 3.08
CA PHE A 132 9.88 -0.98 1.63
C PHE A 132 11.09 -1.63 0.94
N PHE A 133 12.32 -1.18 1.24
CA PHE A 133 13.53 -1.77 0.66
C PHE A 133 13.71 -3.25 1.00
N VAL A 134 13.45 -3.63 2.25
CA VAL A 134 13.51 -5.05 2.67
C VAL A 134 12.55 -5.91 1.83
N PHE A 135 11.31 -5.46 1.67
CA PHE A 135 10.30 -6.19 0.88
C PHE A 135 10.67 -6.25 -0.61
N VAL A 136 11.25 -5.18 -1.17
CA VAL A 136 11.71 -5.17 -2.57
C VAL A 136 12.83 -6.18 -2.75
N TYR A 137 13.81 -6.22 -1.85
CA TYR A 137 14.91 -7.18 -1.93
C TYR A 137 14.42 -8.63 -1.87
N ILE A 138 13.46 -8.93 -0.98
CA ILE A 138 12.85 -10.27 -0.93
C ILE A 138 12.05 -10.56 -2.20
N HIS A 139 11.29 -9.59 -2.72
CA HIS A 139 10.51 -9.74 -3.94
C HIS A 139 11.40 -9.98 -5.18
N MET A 140 12.50 -9.25 -5.30
CA MET A 140 13.52 -9.44 -6.34
C MET A 140 14.24 -10.78 -6.18
N GLY A 141 14.64 -11.13 -4.95
CA GLY A 141 15.27 -12.41 -4.62
C GLY A 141 14.40 -13.60 -5.01
N LYS A 142 13.09 -13.54 -4.71
CA LYS A 142 12.10 -14.52 -5.19
C LYS A 142 12.07 -14.56 -6.72
N GLY A 143 12.07 -13.40 -7.38
CA GLY A 143 12.07 -13.30 -8.84
C GLY A 143 13.28 -14.00 -9.47
N LEU A 144 14.45 -13.86 -8.86
CA LEU A 144 15.68 -14.54 -9.28
C LEU A 144 15.64 -16.05 -9.00
N TYR A 145 15.24 -16.44 -7.78
CA TYR A 145 15.20 -17.84 -7.33
C TYR A 145 14.28 -18.71 -8.20
N TYR A 146 13.05 -18.23 -8.50
CA TYR A 146 12.10 -18.96 -9.33
C TYR A 146 12.25 -18.67 -10.84
N GLY A 147 13.27 -17.93 -11.26
CA GLY A 147 13.49 -17.59 -12.67
C GLY A 147 12.35 -16.78 -13.30
N SER A 148 11.69 -15.92 -12.52
CA SER A 148 10.52 -15.13 -12.95
C SER A 148 10.84 -14.12 -14.06
N TYR A 149 12.13 -13.80 -14.26
CA TYR A 149 12.64 -12.90 -15.29
C TYR A 149 12.72 -13.53 -16.70
N ARG A 150 12.51 -14.85 -16.83
CA ARG A 150 12.55 -15.54 -18.14
C ARG A 150 11.30 -15.27 -18.97
N LYS A 151 11.39 -15.50 -20.29
CA LYS A 151 10.22 -15.45 -21.20
C LYS A 151 9.06 -16.30 -20.66
N PRO A 152 7.80 -15.85 -20.76
CA PRO A 152 7.31 -14.64 -21.42
C PRO A 152 7.29 -13.36 -20.55
N ARG A 153 7.81 -13.40 -19.31
CA ARG A 153 7.69 -12.31 -18.31
C ARG A 153 8.85 -11.32 -18.29
N VAL A 154 9.61 -11.22 -19.38
CA VAL A 154 10.78 -10.32 -19.46
C VAL A 154 10.37 -8.85 -19.27
N LEU A 155 9.26 -8.42 -19.89
CA LEU A 155 8.77 -7.05 -19.74
C LEU A 155 8.39 -6.72 -18.29
N LEU A 156 7.74 -7.66 -17.59
CA LEU A 156 7.38 -7.52 -16.18
C LEU A 156 8.64 -7.30 -15.31
N TRP A 157 9.71 -8.04 -15.60
CA TRP A 157 10.98 -7.89 -14.90
C TRP A 157 11.63 -6.53 -15.19
N SER A 158 11.69 -6.11 -16.45
CA SER A 158 12.25 -4.81 -16.83
C SER A 158 11.52 -3.64 -16.17
N ILE A 159 10.18 -3.68 -16.11
CA ILE A 159 9.37 -2.69 -15.40
C ILE A 159 9.68 -2.72 -13.90
N GLY A 160 9.81 -3.91 -13.30
CA GLY A 160 10.19 -4.05 -11.89
C GLY A 160 11.56 -3.42 -11.57
N VAL A 161 12.55 -3.61 -12.45
CA VAL A 161 13.88 -2.98 -12.31
C VAL A 161 13.78 -1.46 -12.45
N ALA A 162 12.99 -0.94 -13.40
CA ALA A 162 12.77 0.49 -13.55
C ALA A 162 12.13 1.11 -12.29
N ILE A 163 11.11 0.45 -11.72
CA ILE A 163 10.47 0.87 -10.46
C ILE A 163 11.50 0.88 -9.32
N PHE A 164 12.36 -0.15 -9.23
CA PHE A 164 13.42 -0.20 -8.23
C PHE A 164 14.39 0.99 -8.33
N LEU A 165 14.81 1.35 -9.53
CA LEU A 165 15.68 2.52 -9.75
C LEU A 165 15.01 3.82 -9.32
N VAL A 166 13.74 4.03 -9.71
CA VAL A 166 12.97 5.21 -9.29
C VAL A 166 12.85 5.27 -7.78
N MET A 167 12.60 4.14 -7.11
CA MET A 167 12.50 4.10 -5.64
C MET A 167 13.81 4.48 -4.94
N ILE A 168 14.97 4.09 -5.47
CA ILE A 168 16.27 4.52 -4.93
C ILE A 168 16.39 6.04 -5.02
N VAL A 169 16.04 6.62 -6.17
CA VAL A 169 16.07 8.08 -6.37
C VAL A 169 15.13 8.77 -5.38
N THR A 170 13.89 8.30 -5.24
CA THR A 170 12.92 8.86 -4.29
C THR A 170 13.41 8.79 -2.85
N ALA A 171 14.00 7.67 -2.43
CA ALA A 171 14.54 7.51 -1.08
C ALA A 171 15.72 8.44 -0.83
N PHE A 172 16.62 8.59 -1.80
CA PHE A 172 17.75 9.51 -1.72
C PHE A 172 17.28 10.96 -1.56
N LEU A 173 16.34 11.41 -2.41
CA LEU A 173 15.76 12.75 -2.33
C LEU A 173 15.11 13.00 -0.96
N GLY A 174 14.32 12.06 -0.45
CA GLY A 174 13.69 12.18 0.87
C GLY A 174 14.72 12.30 2.01
N THR A 175 15.83 11.59 1.93
CA THR A 175 16.93 11.74 2.90
C THR A 175 17.64 13.08 2.75
N THR A 176 17.93 13.58 1.55
CA THR A 176 18.67 14.84 1.39
C THR A 176 17.89 16.07 1.85
N GLU A 177 16.58 16.13 1.58
CA GLU A 177 15.67 17.21 2.01
C GLU A 177 15.63 17.37 3.54
N THR A 178 15.80 16.26 4.26
CA THR A 178 15.81 16.24 5.72
C THR A 178 17.22 16.28 6.33
N CYS A 179 18.24 15.78 5.62
CA CYS A 179 19.57 15.50 6.16
C CYS A 179 20.63 16.55 5.81
N LEU A 180 20.54 17.29 4.70
CA LEU A 180 21.55 18.31 4.34
C LEU A 180 21.69 19.38 5.45
N LYS A 181 20.60 19.79 6.07
CA LYS A 181 20.63 20.76 7.20
C LYS A 181 20.87 20.10 8.55
N TRP A 182 20.57 18.81 8.68
CA TRP A 182 20.87 18.04 9.89
C TRP A 182 22.38 17.82 10.04
N PHE A 183 23.10 17.64 8.93
CA PHE A 183 24.56 17.54 8.92
C PHE A 183 25.26 18.89 9.10
N ASP A 184 24.76 19.96 8.47
CA ASP A 184 25.35 21.29 8.62
C ASP A 184 25.18 21.90 10.03
N GLY A 185 24.14 21.50 10.76
CA GLY A 185 23.85 21.99 12.11
C GLY A 185 24.42 21.16 13.27
N LEU A 186 24.94 19.95 13.04
CA LEU A 186 25.28 19.03 14.11
C LEU A 186 26.66 18.41 13.92
N LYS A 187 27.68 19.11 14.44
CA LYS A 187 28.84 18.43 15.02
C LYS A 187 28.33 17.49 16.12
N PHE A 188 28.41 16.18 15.86
CA PHE A 188 28.40 15.07 16.80
C PHE A 188 27.36 15.13 17.94
N LYS A 189 26.27 14.36 17.80
CA LYS A 189 25.75 13.53 18.89
C LYS A 189 24.81 12.44 18.37
N MET A 190 25.38 11.26 18.17
CA MET A 190 24.66 10.02 18.00
C MET A 190 24.22 9.52 19.38
N VAL A 191 22.96 9.76 19.76
CA VAL A 191 22.31 9.12 20.92
C VAL A 191 20.84 8.84 20.55
N LEU A 192 20.43 7.59 20.82
CA LEU A 192 19.17 6.92 20.45
C LEU A 192 17.88 7.74 20.68
N PRO A 193 16.86 7.65 19.80
CA PRO A 193 15.62 8.41 19.92
C PRO A 193 14.57 7.62 20.71
N PHE A 194 14.70 7.57 22.03
CA PHE A 194 13.56 7.29 22.91
C PHE A 194 13.54 8.27 24.08
N SER A 195 13.37 9.56 23.77
CA SER A 195 12.92 10.53 24.76
C SER A 195 11.52 10.99 24.38
N ARG A 196 10.54 10.58 25.19
CA ARG A 196 9.22 11.21 25.18
C ARG A 196 9.40 12.72 25.43
N PRO A 197 8.66 13.60 24.75
CA PRO A 197 8.62 15.01 25.12
C PRO A 197 8.03 15.13 26.52
N LYS A 198 8.70 15.90 27.39
CA LYS A 198 8.15 16.27 28.70
C LYS A 198 6.88 17.08 28.44
N THR A 199 5.74 16.59 28.92
CA THR A 199 4.50 17.37 28.96
C THR A 199 4.77 18.61 29.83
N LYS A 200 4.42 19.80 29.33
CA LYS A 200 4.41 21.02 30.14
C LYS A 200 3.42 20.79 31.28
N ALA A 201 3.93 20.59 32.49
CA ALA A 201 3.12 20.64 33.69
C ALA A 201 2.49 22.03 33.79
N SER A 202 1.17 22.03 33.91
CA SER A 202 0.32 23.19 34.13
C SER A 202 0.76 23.96 35.38
N ASN A 203 1.50 25.05 35.22
CA ASN A 203 1.67 26.06 36.29
C ASN A 203 0.39 26.89 36.37
N ARG A 204 -0.55 26.42 37.20
CA ARG A 204 -1.74 27.17 37.63
C ARG A 204 -1.85 27.10 39.15
N ILE A 205 -0.96 27.80 39.86
CA ILE A 205 -1.07 28.21 41.28
C ILE A 205 -0.13 29.44 41.38
N GLY A 206 -0.56 30.69 41.32
CA GLY A 206 -1.31 31.48 42.31
C GLY A 206 -0.45 32.72 42.66
N PRO A 207 -0.98 33.95 42.75
CA PRO A 207 -0.20 35.15 43.09
C PRO A 207 -0.07 35.30 44.62
N LEU A 208 0.89 36.13 45.06
CA LEU A 208 1.18 36.58 46.44
C LEU A 208 2.11 35.69 47.28
N ALA A 209 3.34 36.18 47.51
CA ALA A 209 3.95 36.41 48.83
C ALA A 209 5.45 36.74 48.61
N VAL A 210 5.94 37.96 48.79
CA VAL A 210 6.31 38.67 50.04
C VAL A 210 7.79 39.06 49.89
N ARG A 211 8.04 40.35 50.12
CA ARG A 211 9.35 40.98 50.33
C ARG A 211 10.19 40.19 51.34
N LEU A 212 11.48 40.00 51.06
CA LEU A 212 12.64 40.55 51.79
C LEU A 212 13.90 40.29 50.95
#